data_AF-A0AA36DXR4-F1
#
_entry.id   AF-A0AA36DXR4-F1
#
_cell.length_a   1.000
_cell.length_b   1.000
_cell.length_c   1.000
_cell.angle_alpha   90.00
_cell.angle_beta   90.00
_cell.angle_gamma   90.00
#
_symmetry.space_group_name_H-M   'P 1'
#
loop_
_entity.id
_entity.type
_entity.pdbx_description
1 polymer ?
#
loop_
_entity_poly.entity_id
_entity_poly.type
_entity_poly.pdbx_seq_one_letter_code
_entity_poly.pdbx_strand_id
1 'polypeptide(L)'
;MNGFTNSHVLLKNSPSGFFQLQVATIDSKKRVKKINRCTNAMKITMENGNTFFAETTIVSIPLGGLKSNTITFEPRLPKWKEEAIANLGFGIANKIILHFEKVFWTNVEFLGVVADTSYGCSYFLNLDKATCHHVLVYMPVGKLARDIKKMSDEACFAFT
;
A
#
# COMPACT_ATOMS: atom_id res chain seq x y z
N MET A 1 -22.72 4.80 7.77
CA MET A 1 -21.65 4.46 6.81
C MET A 1 -22.32 3.74 5.64
N ASN A 2 -22.39 4.34 4.45
CA ASN A 2 -22.98 3.71 3.27
C ASN A 2 -21.85 3.04 2.47
N GLY A 3 -21.52 1.79 2.81
CA GLY A 3 -20.50 0.99 2.12
C GLY A 3 -21.09 0.11 1.03
N PHE A 4 -20.23 -0.67 0.35
CA PHE A 4 -20.70 -1.77 -0.49
C PHE A 4 -21.53 -2.76 0.35
N THR A 5 -22.65 -3.23 -0.20
CA THR A 5 -23.68 -3.98 0.55
C THR A 5 -23.54 -5.49 0.48
N ASN A 6 -22.66 -6.00 -0.39
CA ASN A 6 -22.50 -7.43 -0.65
C ASN A 6 -21.47 -8.07 0.29
N SER A 7 -21.41 -9.40 0.26
CA SER A 7 -20.45 -10.19 1.04
C SER A 7 -19.01 -9.77 0.75
N HIS A 8 -18.20 -9.75 1.81
CA HIS A 8 -16.75 -9.63 1.69
C HIS A 8 -16.19 -10.98 1.22
N VAL A 9 -15.40 -10.96 0.14
CA VAL A 9 -14.82 -12.18 -0.44
C VAL A 9 -13.31 -12.05 -0.55
N LEU A 10 -12.62 -13.16 -0.33
CA LEU A 10 -11.19 -13.29 -0.62
C LEU A 10 -11.03 -13.71 -2.09
N LEU A 11 -10.33 -12.89 -2.87
CA LEU A 11 -10.05 -13.19 -4.27
C LEU A 11 -9.01 -14.32 -4.36
N LYS A 12 -9.47 -15.49 -4.79
CA LYS A 12 -8.60 -16.65 -5.06
C LYS A 12 -7.94 -16.52 -6.43
N ASN A 13 -6.73 -17.05 -6.56
CA ASN A 13 -6.01 -17.08 -7.84
C ASN A 13 -6.00 -15.74 -8.56
N SER A 14 -5.90 -14.62 -7.83
CA SER A 14 -5.61 -13.35 -8.48
C SER A 14 -4.32 -13.58 -9.24
N PRO A 15 -4.30 -13.51 -10.59
CA PRO A 15 -3.04 -13.32 -11.26
C PRO A 15 -2.42 -12.08 -10.61
N SER A 16 -1.11 -11.95 -10.65
CA SER A 16 -0.42 -10.69 -10.37
C SER A 16 -1.06 -9.48 -11.11
N GLY A 17 -1.92 -9.77 -12.09
CA GLY A 17 -2.62 -8.87 -13.00
C GLY A 17 -4.14 -8.68 -12.84
N PHE A 18 -4.73 -8.48 -11.65
CA PHE A 18 -5.96 -7.67 -11.62
C PHE A 18 -5.69 -6.22 -12.10
N PHE A 19 -4.44 -5.78 -12.00
CA PHE A 19 -3.90 -4.54 -12.57
C PHE A 19 -3.15 -4.74 -13.89
N GLN A 20 -3.27 -5.88 -14.55
CA GLN A 20 -2.83 -6.01 -15.94
C GLN A 20 -3.89 -5.38 -16.83
N LEU A 21 -4.17 -4.10 -16.56
CA LEU A 21 -4.77 -3.20 -17.54
C LEU A 21 -3.92 -3.37 -18.80
N GLN A 22 -4.58 -3.58 -19.94
CA GLN A 22 -3.97 -3.35 -21.24
C GLN A 22 -3.57 -1.87 -21.30
N VAL A 23 -2.38 -1.53 -20.80
CA VAL A 23 -1.87 -0.16 -20.84
C VAL A 23 -0.72 -0.12 -21.82
N ALA A 24 -0.77 0.91 -22.66
CA ALA A 24 0.35 1.45 -23.39
C ALA A 24 1.65 1.45 -22.57
N THR A 25 2.79 1.30 -23.25
CA THR A 25 4.16 1.32 -22.72
C THR A 25 4.31 2.08 -21.39
N ILE A 26 4.43 1.33 -20.28
CA ILE A 26 4.71 1.88 -18.94
C ILE A 26 6.22 1.89 -18.74
N ASP A 27 6.78 3.05 -18.40
CA ASP A 27 8.19 3.16 -18.00
C ASP A 27 8.32 3.17 -16.47
N SER A 28 8.61 2.00 -15.91
CA SER A 28 8.63 1.77 -14.46
C SER A 28 9.90 2.28 -13.75
N LYS A 29 10.93 2.73 -14.50
CA LYS A 29 12.22 3.16 -13.92
C LYS A 29 12.37 4.69 -13.86
N LYS A 30 11.30 5.45 -14.12
CA LYS A 30 11.31 6.91 -14.12
C LYS A 30 10.59 7.46 -12.91
N ARG A 31 11.36 7.98 -11.95
CA ARG A 31 10.82 8.71 -10.79
C ARG A 31 10.73 10.20 -11.09
N VAL A 32 9.52 10.75 -10.97
CA VAL A 32 9.26 12.19 -11.17
C VAL A 32 9.80 12.98 -9.97
N LYS A 33 10.54 14.05 -10.25
CA LYS A 33 11.07 15.00 -9.26
C LYS A 33 10.32 16.33 -9.27
N LYS A 34 9.86 16.78 -10.44
CA LYS A 34 9.21 18.08 -10.58
C LYS A 34 8.17 18.07 -11.70
N ILE A 35 7.05 18.74 -11.44
CA ILE A 35 5.95 18.95 -12.39
C ILE A 35 5.77 20.46 -12.52
N ASN A 36 6.04 20.98 -13.71
CA ASN A 36 5.92 22.40 -14.03
C ASN A 36 4.83 22.61 -15.07
N ARG A 37 3.85 23.47 -14.77
CA ARG A 37 2.80 23.91 -15.69
C ARG A 37 3.29 25.14 -16.44
N CYS A 38 3.57 24.95 -17.72
CA CYS A 38 3.83 26.01 -18.68
C CYS A 38 2.51 26.49 -19.32
N THR A 39 2.55 27.55 -20.12
CA THR A 39 1.36 28.15 -20.75
C THR A 39 0.51 27.15 -21.54
N ASN A 40 1.16 26.28 -22.33
CA ASN A 40 0.48 25.34 -23.24
C ASN A 40 0.87 23.86 -23.02
N ALA A 41 1.62 23.55 -21.96
CA ALA A 41 2.10 22.19 -21.71
C ALA A 41 2.48 21.97 -20.24
N MET A 42 2.56 20.71 -19.85
CA MET A 42 3.17 20.24 -18.61
C MET A 42 4.58 19.75 -18.91
N LYS A 43 5.57 20.29 -18.19
CA LYS A 43 6.95 19.82 -18.19
C LYS A 43 7.18 18.95 -16.95
N ILE A 44 7.53 17.69 -17.17
CA ILE A 44 7.81 16.71 -16.12
C ILE A 44 9.30 16.43 -16.10
N THR A 45 9.96 16.75 -14.99
CA THR A 45 11.39 16.47 -14.78
C THR A 45 11.54 15.23 -13.90
N MET A 46 12.33 14.28 -14.35
CA MET A 46 12.69 13.06 -13.63
C MET A 46 13.88 13.28 -12.71
N GLU A 47 14.10 12.37 -11.76
CA GLU A 47 15.25 12.44 -10.85
C GLU A 47 16.60 12.36 -11.56
N ASN A 48 16.68 11.65 -12.68
CA ASN A 48 17.89 11.55 -13.50
C ASN A 48 18.14 12.77 -14.42
N GLY A 49 17.31 13.82 -14.33
CA GLY A 49 17.42 15.03 -15.14
C GLY A 49 16.66 15.01 -16.47
N ASN A 50 16.16 13.84 -16.91
CA ASN A 50 15.38 13.74 -18.15
C ASN A 50 14.06 14.51 -18.02
N THR A 51 13.58 15.08 -19.13
CA THR A 51 12.33 15.84 -19.16
C THR A 51 11.36 15.35 -20.23
N PHE A 52 10.07 15.39 -19.91
CA PHE A 52 8.97 15.04 -20.80
C PHE A 52 7.97 16.19 -20.87
N PHE A 53 7.29 16.31 -22.00
CA PHE A 53 6.22 17.27 -22.21
C PHE A 53 4.91 16.53 -22.49
N ALA A 54 3.82 17.01 -21.92
CA ALA A 54 2.48 16.50 -22.16
C ALA A 54 1.46 17.64 -22.10
N GLU A 55 0.35 17.51 -22.81
CA GLU A 55 -0.75 18.48 -22.73
C GLU A 55 -1.44 18.45 -21.36
N THR A 56 -1.50 17.26 -20.74
CA THR A 56 -2.13 17.03 -19.43
C THR A 56 -1.32 16.04 -18.60
N THR A 57 -1.40 16.14 -17.28
CA THR A 57 -0.75 15.21 -16.35
C THR A 57 -1.73 14.79 -15.25
N ILE A 58 -1.87 13.48 -15.06
CA ILE A 58 -2.61 12.89 -13.94
C ILE A 58 -1.60 12.43 -12.90
N VAL A 59 -1.76 12.88 -11.65
CA VAL A 59 -0.91 12.48 -10.53
C VAL A 59 -1.68 11.52 -9.64
N SER A 60 -1.29 10.25 -9.67
CA SER A 60 -1.92 9.15 -8.91
C SER A 60 -0.98 8.54 -7.88
N ILE A 61 -0.05 9.33 -7.34
CA ILE A 61 0.85 8.85 -6.28
C ILE A 61 0.08 8.67 -4.96
N PRO A 62 0.52 7.77 -4.07
CA PRO A 62 -0.09 7.61 -2.75
C PRO A 62 -0.04 8.91 -1.94
N LEU A 63 -1.00 9.12 -1.03
CA LEU A 63 -1.04 10.28 -0.12
C LEU A 63 0.27 10.45 0.67
N GLY A 64 0.89 9.34 1.10
CA GLY A 64 2.20 9.37 1.77
C GLY A 64 3.31 9.98 0.89
N GLY A 65 3.26 9.77 -0.43
CA GLY A 65 4.19 10.39 -1.40
C GLY A 65 3.92 11.87 -1.65
N LEU A 66 2.67 12.31 -1.53
CA LEU A 66 2.34 13.75 -1.54
C LEU A 66 2.85 14.44 -0.27
N LYS A 67 2.63 13.82 0.90
CA LYS A 67 3.07 14.35 2.20
C LYS A 67 4.60 14.36 2.37
N SER A 68 5.34 13.50 1.67
CA SER A 68 6.81 13.49 1.72
C SER A 68 7.46 14.65 0.97
N ASN A 69 6.67 15.47 0.24
CA ASN A 69 7.17 16.60 -0.54
C ASN A 69 8.32 16.24 -1.51
N THR A 70 8.34 15.01 -2.01
CA THR A 70 9.38 14.50 -2.92
C THR A 70 9.22 14.98 -4.36
N ILE A 71 8.03 15.49 -4.71
CA ILE A 71 7.74 16.08 -6.02
C ILE A 71 7.50 17.58 -5.84
N THR A 72 8.25 18.40 -6.56
CA THR A 72 8.02 19.85 -6.62
C THR A 72 6.93 20.17 -7.64
N PHE A 73 5.89 20.91 -7.23
CA PHE A 73 4.87 21.45 -8.14
C PHE A 73 5.13 22.92 -8.42
N GLU A 74 5.13 23.29 -9.70
CA GLU A 74 5.25 24.68 -10.15
C GLU A 74 4.16 25.02 -11.17
N PRO A 75 3.28 26.01 -10.91
CA PRO A 75 3.14 26.71 -9.64
C PRO A 75 2.79 25.74 -8.50
N ARG A 76 3.01 26.17 -7.25
CA ARG A 76 2.65 25.38 -6.07
C ARG A 76 1.17 24.99 -6.12
N LEU A 77 0.85 23.87 -5.48
CA LEU A 77 -0.55 23.47 -5.32
C LEU A 77 -1.32 24.59 -4.58
N PRO A 78 -2.58 24.85 -4.94
CA PRO A 78 -3.40 25.82 -4.20
C PRO A 78 -3.45 25.47 -2.72
N LYS A 79 -3.49 26.51 -1.86
CA LYS A 79 -3.46 26.36 -0.40
C LYS A 79 -4.49 25.35 0.15
N TRP A 80 -5.73 25.40 -0.35
CA TRP A 80 -6.79 24.46 0.06
C TRP A 80 -6.43 22.99 -0.19
N LYS A 81 -5.62 22.70 -1.22
CA LYS A 81 -5.17 21.35 -1.56
C LYS A 81 -3.99 20.92 -0.69
N GLU A 82 -3.05 21.83 -0.41
CA GLU A 82 -1.96 21.56 0.55
C GLU A 82 -2.53 21.28 1.95
N GLU A 83 -3.53 22.05 2.40
CA GLU A 83 -4.23 21.84 3.68
C GLU A 83 -4.97 20.49 3.72
N ALA A 84 -5.68 20.13 2.64
CA ALA A 84 -6.34 18.83 2.55
C ALA A 84 -5.33 17.67 2.63
N ILE A 85 -4.20 17.78 1.92
CA ILE A 85 -3.10 16.80 1.97
C ILE A 85 -2.54 16.72 3.39
N ALA A 86 -2.36 17.84 4.09
CA ALA A 86 -1.85 17.87 5.45
C ALA A 86 -2.81 17.21 6.46
N ASN A 87 -4.11 17.48 6.34
CA ASN A 87 -5.11 17.06 7.32
C ASN A 87 -5.56 15.59 7.16
N LEU A 88 -5.50 15.02 5.96
CA LEU A 88 -5.86 13.61 5.76
C LEU A 88 -4.84 12.68 6.42
N GLY A 89 -5.29 11.78 7.29
CA GLY A 89 -4.47 10.70 7.82
C GLY A 89 -4.24 9.59 6.78
N PHE A 90 -3.13 8.87 6.88
CA PHE A 90 -2.94 7.60 6.17
C PHE A 90 -2.47 6.54 7.16
N GLY A 91 -3.14 5.38 7.13
CA GLY A 91 -2.84 4.25 7.99
C GLY A 91 -1.60 3.49 7.53
N ILE A 92 -1.15 2.58 8.40
CA ILE A 92 -0.11 1.61 8.10
C ILE A 92 -0.55 0.23 8.58
N ALA A 93 -0.36 -0.75 7.71
CA ALA A 93 -0.53 -2.16 7.97
C ALA A 93 0.57 -2.90 7.21
N ASN A 94 1.18 -3.90 7.84
CA ASN A 94 2.07 -4.83 7.15
C ASN A 94 1.40 -6.20 7.05
N LYS A 95 2.03 -7.11 6.31
CA LYS A 95 1.64 -8.51 6.21
C LYS A 95 2.87 -9.36 6.44
N ILE A 96 2.80 -10.29 7.39
CA ILE A 96 3.82 -11.33 7.56
C ILE A 96 3.20 -12.62 7.06
N ILE A 97 3.80 -13.22 6.03
CA ILE A 97 3.29 -14.41 5.36
C ILE A 97 4.06 -15.61 5.89
N LEU A 98 3.35 -16.54 6.52
CA LEU A 98 3.91 -17.74 7.14
C LEU A 98 3.43 -18.95 6.35
N HIS A 99 4.37 -19.73 5.82
CA HIS A 99 4.12 -20.97 5.11
C HIS A 99 4.54 -22.16 5.96
N PHE A 100 3.67 -23.15 6.07
CA PHE A 100 3.85 -24.31 6.93
C PHE A 100 3.84 -25.61 6.13
N GLU A 101 4.50 -26.65 6.64
CA GLU A 101 4.45 -27.99 6.01
C GLU A 101 3.10 -28.68 6.22
N LYS A 102 2.40 -28.36 7.31
CA LYS A 102 1.11 -28.97 7.69
C LYS A 102 0.22 -27.93 8.36
N VAL A 103 -1.09 -28.07 8.16
CA VAL A 103 -2.11 -27.29 8.88
C VAL A 103 -2.21 -27.79 10.33
N PHE A 104 -2.04 -26.88 11.29
CA PHE A 104 -2.27 -27.15 12.72
C PHE A 104 -3.39 -26.29 13.33
N TRP A 105 -3.98 -25.40 12.54
CA TRP A 105 -5.09 -24.52 12.95
C TRP A 105 -6.44 -25.10 12.55
N THR A 106 -7.51 -24.59 13.16
CA THR A 106 -8.89 -24.96 12.82
C THR A 106 -9.31 -24.41 11.47
N ASN A 107 -10.33 -25.04 10.86
CA ASN A 107 -10.88 -24.63 9.58
C ASN A 107 -11.74 -23.34 9.68
N VAL A 108 -11.08 -22.20 9.90
CA VAL A 108 -11.68 -20.86 10.06
C VAL A 108 -11.00 -19.85 9.14
N GLU A 109 -11.68 -18.75 8.82
CA GLU A 109 -11.16 -17.68 7.94
C GLU A 109 -10.20 -16.75 8.67
N PHE A 110 -10.43 -16.51 9.97
CA PHE A 110 -9.62 -15.63 10.81
C PHE A 110 -9.31 -16.29 12.16
N LEU A 111 -8.11 -16.05 12.66
CA LEU A 111 -7.70 -16.40 14.02
C LEU A 111 -7.33 -15.11 14.75
N GLY A 112 -8.08 -14.75 15.79
CA GLY A 112 -7.82 -13.54 16.58
C GLY A 112 -6.70 -13.74 17.58
N VAL A 113 -5.83 -12.73 17.73
CA VAL A 113 -4.81 -12.67 18.77
C VAL A 113 -5.28 -11.70 19.85
N VAL A 114 -5.49 -12.24 21.06
CA VAL A 114 -5.85 -11.46 22.24
C VAL A 114 -4.57 -11.18 23.04
N ALA A 115 -4.36 -9.92 23.40
CA ALA A 115 -3.24 -9.48 24.21
C ALA A 115 -3.73 -8.52 25.31
N ASP A 116 -2.92 -8.33 26.34
CA ASP A 116 -3.23 -7.44 27.47
C ASP A 116 -3.38 -5.97 27.06
N THR A 117 -2.82 -5.60 25.90
CA THR A 117 -2.91 -4.25 25.36
C THR A 117 -3.29 -4.29 23.89
N SER A 118 -3.95 -3.21 23.43
CA SER A 118 -4.31 -3.01 22.02
C SER A 118 -3.11 -2.98 21.07
N TYR A 119 -1.88 -2.87 21.59
CA TYR A 119 -0.65 -2.99 20.81
C TYR A 119 -0.45 -4.40 20.25
N GLY A 120 -0.75 -5.44 21.03
CA GLY A 120 -0.57 -6.85 20.64
C GLY A 120 -1.79 -7.46 19.97
N CYS A 121 -2.96 -6.84 20.11
CA CYS A 121 -4.19 -7.31 19.47
C CYS A 121 -4.06 -7.26 17.94
N SER A 122 -4.24 -8.41 17.31
CA SER A 122 -4.10 -8.58 15.86
C SER A 122 -4.89 -9.81 15.42
N TYR A 123 -4.71 -10.24 14.18
CA TYR A 123 -5.30 -11.48 13.68
C TYR A 123 -4.43 -12.11 12.59
N PHE A 124 -4.61 -13.41 12.42
CA PHE A 124 -4.15 -14.14 11.24
C PHE A 124 -5.32 -14.30 10.26
N LEU A 125 -5.05 -14.05 8.99
CA LEU A 125 -5.90 -14.47 7.88
C LEU A 125 -5.47 -15.86 7.44
N ASN A 126 -6.39 -16.83 7.44
CA ASN A 126 -6.14 -18.16 6.93
C ASN A 126 -6.32 -18.18 5.40
N LEU A 127 -5.24 -18.39 4.67
CA LEU A 127 -5.26 -18.42 3.21
C LEU A 127 -5.30 -19.84 2.63
N ASP A 128 -5.34 -20.88 3.47
CA ASP A 128 -5.26 -22.29 3.06
C ASP A 128 -6.22 -22.66 1.91
N LYS A 129 -7.52 -22.36 2.10
CA LYS A 129 -8.56 -22.61 1.09
C LYS A 129 -8.43 -21.76 -0.17
N ALA A 130 -7.71 -20.65 -0.11
CA ALA A 130 -7.66 -19.64 -1.16
C ALA A 130 -6.44 -19.79 -2.06
N THR A 131 -5.33 -20.26 -1.49
CA THR A 131 -4.06 -20.45 -2.20
C THR A 131 -3.78 -21.91 -2.50
N CYS A 132 -4.49 -22.86 -1.89
CA CYS A 132 -4.14 -24.28 -1.86
C CYS A 132 -2.76 -24.56 -1.22
N HIS A 133 -2.27 -23.64 -0.39
CA HIS A 133 -1.03 -23.74 0.37
C HIS A 133 -1.30 -23.46 1.84
N HIS A 134 -0.62 -24.14 2.75
CA HIS A 134 -0.79 -23.97 4.20
C HIS A 134 -0.18 -22.64 4.66
N VAL A 135 -0.95 -21.56 4.49
CA VAL A 135 -0.49 -20.19 4.69
C VAL A 135 -1.37 -19.46 5.69
N LEU A 136 -0.73 -18.88 6.71
CA LEU A 136 -1.32 -17.85 7.56
C LEU A 136 -0.68 -16.50 7.25
N VAL A 137 -1.48 -15.44 7.27
CA VAL A 137 -0.98 -14.07 7.15
C VAL A 137 -1.27 -13.31 8.42
N TYR A 138 -0.24 -12.97 9.17
CA TYR A 138 -0.36 -12.08 10.33
C TYR A 138 -0.51 -10.63 9.85
N MET A 139 -1.49 -9.91 10.41
CA MET A 139 -1.93 -8.60 9.94
C MET A 139 -1.67 -7.49 10.98
N PRO A 140 -0.40 -7.12 11.26
CA PRO A 140 -0.10 -6.05 12.19
C PRO A 140 -0.54 -4.70 11.63
N VAL A 141 -1.14 -3.87 12.48
CA VAL A 141 -1.66 -2.55 12.13
C VAL A 141 -1.16 -1.47 13.09
N GLY A 142 -1.27 -0.20 12.69
CA GLY A 142 -1.05 0.93 13.59
C GLY A 142 0.37 1.01 14.15
N LYS A 143 0.51 1.09 15.48
CA LYS A 143 1.83 1.20 16.13
C LYS A 143 2.66 -0.08 15.93
N LEU A 144 2.04 -1.25 16.06
CA LEU A 144 2.71 -2.53 15.87
C LEU A 144 3.31 -2.66 14.46
N ALA A 145 2.55 -2.27 13.42
CA ALA A 145 3.07 -2.27 12.05
C ALA A 145 4.28 -1.34 11.86
N ARG A 146 4.34 -0.21 12.57
CA ARG A 146 5.51 0.70 12.50
C ARG A 146 6.74 0.13 13.16
N ASP A 147 6.56 -0.61 14.26
CA ASP A 147 7.65 -1.14 15.04
C ASP A 147 8.19 -2.43 14.41
N ILE A 148 7.31 -3.33 13.96
CA ILE A 148 7.68 -4.52 13.17
C ILE A 148 8.49 -4.15 11.92
N LYS A 149 8.12 -3.06 11.22
CA LYS A 149 8.86 -2.61 10.02
C LYS A 149 10.35 -2.33 10.29
N LYS A 150 10.74 -2.06 11.54
CA LYS A 150 12.13 -1.76 11.92
C LYS A 150 12.90 -3.00 12.36
N MET A 151 12.23 -4.13 12.52
CA MET A 151 12.82 -5.40 12.95
C MET A 151 13.39 -6.16 11.75
N SER A 152 14.28 -7.11 12.00
CA SER A 152 14.67 -8.08 10.98
C SER A 152 13.53 -9.08 10.73
N ASP A 153 13.59 -9.80 9.61
CA ASP A 153 12.56 -10.80 9.29
C ASP A 153 12.51 -11.91 10.36
N GLU A 154 13.66 -12.30 10.93
CA GLU A 154 13.74 -13.29 12.01
C GLU A 154 13.09 -12.78 13.30
N ALA A 155 13.31 -11.50 13.63
CA ALA A 155 12.69 -10.88 14.80
C ALA A 155 11.17 -10.69 14.60
N CYS A 156 10.73 -10.39 13.37
CA CYS A 156 9.32 -10.38 13.03
C CYS A 156 8.68 -11.76 13.21
N PHE A 157 9.35 -12.82 12.76
CA PHE A 157 8.90 -14.20 12.90
C PHE A 157 8.78 -14.63 14.37
N ALA A 158 9.74 -14.26 15.22
CA ALA A 158 9.67 -14.58 16.66
C ALA A 158 8.51 -13.88 17.40
N PHE A 159 7.94 -12.82 16.81
CA PHE A 159 6.81 -12.07 17.36
C PHE A 159 5.44 -12.64 16.94
N THR A 160 5.39 -13.44 15.87
CA THR A 160 4.16 -14.04 15.31
C THR A 160 3.93 -15.44 15.80
#